data_AF-A0A1V1PAU6-F1
#
_entry.id   AF-A0A1V1PAU6-F1
#
_cell.length_a   1.000
_cell.length_b   1.000
_cell.length_c   1.000
_cell.angle_alpha   90.00
_cell.angle_beta   90.00
_cell.angle_gamma   90.00
#
_symmetry.space_group_name_H-M   'P 1'
#
loop_
_entity.id
_entity.type
_entity.pdbx_description
1 polymer ?
#
loop_
_entity_poly.entity_id
_entity_poly.type
_entity_poly.pdbx_seq_one_letter_code
_entity_poly.pdbx_strand_id
1 'polypeptide(L)'
;MWQQATNSEMNWENAIKYCETLSLAGFSDWRLPSRRELRSIVNYNKYGPSIDTDFFPDTKSNCYWSSTSIAHNNNAAWGIHFSQGIDAVDKNPFFNNVFVRAVRGGQNRLLGHLFIGSPQQSSKWQPNETMPIKWHTQSIDGNVTIFISREGGKADTFIPITSNTPNDGEFEWTVSHTPSVNCMLKIEPVNATEKGTTQGLFTILPSQPPILSFEQTELTLHHMVQTMYTVSDPDSDKLTLVASSSDSMLIPDAFINLGNGSNTYAISIVPGEPVFLSLTCYHADKIMDRALLQLRFMMKAVYLQHNN
;
A
#
# COMPACT_ATOMS: atom_id res chain seq x y z
N MET A 1 14.68 -5.26 22.42
CA MET A 1 14.91 -6.62 22.97
C MET A 1 14.47 -7.64 21.93
N TRP A 2 15.19 -8.76 21.79
CA TRP A 2 14.93 -9.81 20.80
C TRP A 2 14.51 -11.11 21.47
N GLN A 3 13.63 -11.86 20.82
CA GLN A 3 13.37 -13.25 21.15
C GLN A 3 14.63 -14.05 20.82
N GLN A 4 15.19 -14.76 21.80
CA GLN A 4 16.40 -15.57 21.61
C GLN A 4 16.11 -16.94 20.99
N ALA A 5 15.02 -17.59 21.40
CA ALA A 5 14.59 -18.85 20.81
C ALA A 5 14.11 -18.65 19.37
N THR A 6 14.37 -19.64 18.52
CA THR A 6 13.81 -19.69 17.16
C THR A 6 12.47 -20.41 17.22
N ASN A 7 11.41 -19.81 16.68
CA ASN A 7 10.10 -20.46 16.59
C ASN A 7 9.95 -21.26 15.29
N SER A 8 8.95 -22.13 15.21
CA SER A 8 8.63 -22.93 14.02
C SER A 8 8.39 -22.10 12.78
N GLU A 9 8.58 -22.73 11.62
CA GLU A 9 8.28 -22.12 10.33
C GLU A 9 6.78 -21.84 10.21
N MET A 10 6.42 -20.67 9.68
CA MET A 10 5.04 -20.28 9.41
C MET A 10 4.97 -19.31 8.25
N ASN A 11 3.79 -19.14 7.66
CA ASN A 11 3.57 -18.11 6.64
C ASN A 11 3.63 -16.71 7.24
N TRP A 12 3.79 -15.71 6.39
CA TRP A 12 4.01 -14.32 6.82
C TRP A 12 2.87 -13.75 7.68
N GLU A 13 1.61 -14.06 7.35
CA GLU A 13 0.44 -13.60 8.12
C GLU A 13 0.41 -14.21 9.52
N ASN A 14 0.66 -15.51 9.62
CA ASN A 14 0.78 -16.21 10.90
C ASN A 14 1.99 -15.72 11.70
N ALA A 15 3.09 -15.33 11.04
CA ALA A 15 4.26 -14.74 11.70
C ALA A 15 3.93 -13.41 12.39
N ILE A 16 3.20 -12.53 11.70
CA ILE A 16 2.73 -11.27 12.27
C ILE A 16 1.85 -11.56 13.49
N LYS A 17 0.81 -12.38 13.31
CA LYS A 17 -0.15 -12.72 14.37
C LYS A 17 0.51 -13.40 15.56
N TYR A 18 1.48 -14.30 15.31
CA TYR A 18 2.27 -14.94 16.36
C TYR A 18 2.99 -13.88 17.20
N CYS A 19 3.71 -12.96 16.55
CA CYS A 19 4.45 -11.95 17.29
C CYS A 19 3.52 -10.99 18.06
N GLU A 20 2.40 -10.56 17.47
CA GLU A 20 1.45 -9.64 18.11
C GLU A 20 0.72 -10.23 19.32
N THR A 21 0.56 -11.56 19.35
CA THR A 21 -0.08 -12.28 20.46
C THR A 21 0.94 -12.87 21.45
N LEU A 22 2.24 -12.76 21.17
CA LEU A 22 3.30 -13.32 22.00
C LEU A 22 3.36 -12.58 23.34
N SER A 23 3.21 -13.34 24.43
CA SER A 23 3.55 -12.91 25.78
C SER A 23 4.78 -13.66 26.25
N LEU A 24 5.94 -12.99 26.27
CA LEU A 24 7.23 -13.59 26.58
C LEU A 24 8.03 -12.67 27.51
N ALA A 25 8.66 -13.26 28.52
CA ALA A 25 9.48 -12.57 29.51
C ALA A 25 8.77 -11.38 30.19
N GLY A 26 7.45 -11.49 30.42
CA GLY A 26 6.63 -10.44 31.04
C GLY A 26 6.23 -9.30 30.10
N PHE A 27 6.49 -9.42 28.79
CA PHE A 27 6.14 -8.41 27.79
C PHE A 27 5.16 -8.98 26.75
N SER A 28 4.25 -8.12 26.28
CA SER A 28 3.16 -8.47 25.35
C SER A 28 3.11 -7.58 24.11
N ASP A 29 4.15 -6.78 23.88
CA ASP A 29 4.30 -5.83 22.77
C ASP A 29 5.35 -6.34 21.77
N TRP A 30 5.38 -7.65 21.58
CA TRP A 30 6.26 -8.28 20.61
C TRP A 30 5.72 -8.05 19.20
N ARG A 31 6.64 -8.02 18.23
CA ARG A 31 6.30 -7.85 16.83
C ARG A 31 7.30 -8.52 15.91
N LEU A 32 6.88 -8.67 14.66
CA LEU A 32 7.77 -9.05 13.59
C LEU A 32 8.74 -7.89 13.30
N PRO A 33 10.06 -8.14 13.21
CA PRO A 33 11.07 -7.12 12.94
C PRO A 33 11.02 -6.63 11.50
N SER A 34 11.41 -5.38 11.27
CA SER A 34 11.63 -4.88 9.91
C SER A 34 12.85 -5.52 9.26
N ARG A 35 12.95 -5.43 7.93
CA ARG A 35 14.14 -5.90 7.19
C ARG A 35 15.44 -5.29 7.72
N ARG A 36 15.43 -4.01 8.08
CA ARG A 36 16.59 -3.30 8.64
C ARG A 36 17.00 -3.83 10.01
N GLU A 37 16.03 -4.18 10.85
CA GLU A 37 16.31 -4.72 12.17
C GLU A 37 16.87 -6.14 12.12
N LEU A 38 16.29 -7.02 11.30
CA LEU A 38 16.87 -8.34 11.08
C LEU A 38 18.27 -8.25 10.47
N ARG A 39 18.47 -7.31 9.55
CA ARG A 39 19.79 -7.04 8.97
C ARG A 39 20.80 -6.60 10.03
N SER A 40 20.37 -5.84 11.04
CA SER A 40 21.27 -5.31 12.08
C SER A 40 21.85 -6.39 13.01
N ILE A 41 21.22 -7.57 13.08
CA ILE A 41 21.71 -8.70 13.89
C ILE A 41 22.53 -9.71 13.07
N VAL A 42 22.75 -9.46 11.78
CA VAL A 42 23.62 -10.30 10.94
C VAL A 42 25.07 -10.11 11.36
N ASN A 43 25.78 -11.21 11.57
CA ASN A 43 27.22 -11.23 11.78
C ASN A 43 27.92 -11.69 10.49
N TYR A 44 28.45 -10.74 9.73
CA TYR A 44 29.13 -10.98 8.45
C TYR A 44 30.46 -11.74 8.55
N ASN A 45 31.00 -11.91 9.76
CA ASN A 45 32.19 -12.73 10.00
C ASN A 45 31.85 -14.20 10.30
N LYS A 46 30.56 -14.55 10.37
CA LYS A 46 30.07 -15.93 10.58
C LYS A 46 29.23 -16.36 9.38
N TYR A 47 29.18 -17.66 9.12
CA TYR A 47 28.29 -18.27 8.14
C TYR A 47 27.67 -19.54 8.75
N GLY A 48 26.43 -19.83 8.37
CA GLY A 48 25.74 -21.07 8.76
C GLY A 48 25.58 -21.35 10.27
N PRO A 49 24.96 -20.49 11.10
CA PRO A 49 24.31 -19.23 10.77
C PRO A 49 25.21 -17.98 10.97
N SER A 50 25.05 -16.99 10.10
CA SER A 50 25.61 -15.63 10.12
C SER A 50 24.99 -14.72 11.19
N ILE A 51 25.03 -15.16 12.44
CA ILE A 51 24.52 -14.43 13.60
C ILE A 51 25.41 -14.74 14.81
N ASP A 52 25.30 -13.95 15.87
CA ASP A 52 25.89 -14.32 17.15
C ASP A 52 25.12 -15.48 17.81
N THR A 53 25.64 -16.69 17.66
CA THR A 53 25.09 -17.92 18.23
C THR A 53 25.16 -17.99 19.75
N ASP A 54 26.00 -17.19 20.41
CA ASP A 54 26.04 -17.19 21.88
C ASP A 54 24.80 -16.48 22.44
N PHE A 55 24.32 -15.45 21.74
CA PHE A 55 23.09 -14.74 22.06
C PHE A 55 21.84 -15.38 21.43
N PHE A 56 21.98 -16.00 20.25
CA PHE A 56 20.89 -16.63 19.48
C PHE A 56 21.17 -18.12 19.20
N PRO A 57 21.20 -18.98 20.24
CA PRO A 57 21.75 -20.34 20.17
C PRO A 57 21.02 -21.27 19.19
N ASP A 58 19.71 -21.10 19.01
CA ASP A 58 18.90 -21.98 18.17
C ASP A 58 18.64 -21.44 16.77
N THR A 59 19.41 -20.44 16.30
CA THR A 59 19.21 -19.86 14.97
C THR A 59 19.44 -20.91 13.88
N LYS A 60 18.37 -21.26 13.15
CA LYS A 60 18.49 -22.07 11.94
C LYS A 60 19.16 -21.27 10.82
N SER A 61 20.06 -21.90 10.08
CA SER A 61 20.74 -21.32 8.91
C SER A 61 19.78 -21.24 7.69
N ASN A 62 18.69 -20.50 7.83
CA ASN A 62 17.61 -20.39 6.85
C ASN A 62 17.04 -18.95 6.85
N CYS A 63 15.96 -18.72 6.11
CA CYS A 63 15.26 -17.45 6.02
C CYS A 63 14.43 -17.15 7.27
N TYR A 64 14.38 -15.88 7.66
CA TYR A 64 13.52 -15.35 8.70
C TYR A 64 12.67 -14.22 8.17
N TRP A 65 11.37 -14.25 8.47
CA TRP A 65 10.41 -13.25 8.02
C TRP A 65 10.70 -11.86 8.60
N SER A 66 10.62 -10.84 7.74
CA SER A 66 10.51 -9.45 8.19
C SER A 66 9.08 -8.92 7.99
N SER A 67 8.71 -7.87 8.72
CA SER A 67 7.44 -7.17 8.53
C SER A 67 7.46 -6.19 7.35
N THR A 68 8.55 -6.13 6.57
CA THR A 68 8.68 -5.20 5.43
C THR A 68 8.08 -5.84 4.18
N SER A 69 6.96 -5.30 3.69
CA SER A 69 6.32 -5.75 2.45
C SER A 69 7.08 -5.33 1.19
N ILE A 70 6.81 -6.00 0.06
CA ILE A 70 7.41 -5.68 -1.24
C ILE A 70 6.51 -4.68 -1.99
N ALA A 71 7.12 -3.62 -2.55
CA ALA A 71 6.42 -2.49 -3.19
C ALA A 71 5.45 -2.85 -4.34
N HIS A 72 5.63 -4.01 -5.00
CA HIS A 72 4.82 -4.44 -6.15
C HIS A 72 4.02 -5.72 -5.90
N ASN A 73 4.06 -6.27 -4.68
CA ASN A 73 3.30 -7.47 -4.32
C ASN A 73 2.87 -7.39 -2.86
N ASN A 74 1.60 -7.07 -2.66
CA ASN A 74 1.01 -6.90 -1.32
C ASN A 74 0.96 -8.22 -0.52
N ASN A 75 1.16 -9.37 -1.16
CA ASN A 75 1.16 -10.69 -0.53
C ASN A 75 2.57 -11.24 -0.33
N ALA A 76 3.61 -10.42 -0.56
CA ALA A 76 4.99 -10.83 -0.38
C ALA A 76 5.76 -9.88 0.54
N ALA A 77 6.70 -10.44 1.27
CA ALA A 77 7.52 -9.73 2.24
C ALA A 77 9.00 -10.09 2.07
N TRP A 78 9.86 -9.20 2.56
CA TRP A 78 11.28 -9.47 2.67
C TRP A 78 11.56 -10.42 3.82
N GLY A 79 12.61 -11.24 3.68
CA GLY A 79 13.23 -11.99 4.76
C GLY A 79 14.73 -11.81 4.76
N ILE A 80 15.41 -12.30 5.80
CA ILE A 80 16.87 -12.35 5.88
C ILE A 80 17.30 -13.80 5.97
N HIS A 81 18.21 -14.22 5.08
CA HIS A 81 18.75 -15.57 5.06
C HIS A 81 20.01 -15.63 5.92
N PHE A 82 19.91 -16.25 7.11
CA PHE A 82 21.04 -16.32 8.03
C PHE A 82 22.10 -17.35 7.63
N SER A 83 22.03 -18.05 6.50
CA SER A 83 23.21 -18.82 6.05
C SER A 83 24.40 -17.90 5.71
N GLN A 84 24.13 -16.73 5.13
CA GLN A 84 25.12 -15.78 4.62
C GLN A 84 24.81 -14.31 4.96
N GLY A 85 23.67 -14.03 5.60
CA GLY A 85 23.31 -12.67 6.02
C GLY A 85 22.76 -11.80 4.89
N ILE A 86 22.14 -12.44 3.90
CA ILE A 86 21.66 -11.81 2.66
C ILE A 86 20.15 -11.57 2.69
N ASP A 87 19.66 -10.67 1.81
CA ASP A 87 18.23 -10.45 1.68
C ASP A 87 17.63 -11.61 0.92
N ALA A 88 16.53 -12.14 1.46
CA ALA A 88 15.67 -13.09 0.78
C ALA A 88 14.40 -12.38 0.33
N VAL A 89 13.99 -12.65 -0.90
CA VAL A 89 12.70 -12.24 -1.45
C VAL A 89 11.92 -13.51 -1.67
N ASP A 90 10.79 -13.68 -0.99
CA ASP A 90 9.90 -14.78 -1.33
C ASP A 90 9.05 -14.35 -2.53
N LYS A 91 9.44 -14.80 -3.73
CA LYS A 91 8.67 -14.62 -4.97
C LYS A 91 7.75 -15.81 -5.26
N ASN A 92 7.75 -16.86 -4.43
CA ASN A 92 7.21 -18.15 -4.83
C ASN A 92 6.31 -18.77 -3.75
N PRO A 93 4.98 -18.93 -3.99
CA PRO A 93 4.02 -19.54 -3.05
C PRO A 93 4.25 -21.06 -2.81
N PHE A 94 5.48 -21.55 -2.94
CA PHE A 94 5.91 -22.93 -2.71
C PHE A 94 7.05 -23.06 -1.68
N PHE A 95 7.52 -21.96 -1.07
CA PHE A 95 8.34 -21.98 0.15
C PHE A 95 7.58 -21.30 1.30
N ASN A 96 6.35 -21.77 1.55
CA ASN A 96 5.33 -21.01 2.28
C ASN A 96 5.58 -20.74 3.77
N ASN A 97 6.51 -21.45 4.40
CA ASN A 97 6.77 -21.30 5.82
C ASN A 97 8.28 -21.07 6.02
N VAL A 98 8.65 -19.96 6.65
CA VAL A 98 10.03 -19.72 7.10
C VAL A 98 10.05 -19.30 8.58
N PHE A 99 11.24 -19.21 9.16
CA PHE A 99 11.39 -19.00 10.59
C PHE A 99 10.97 -17.59 11.02
N VAL A 100 10.63 -17.46 12.30
CA VAL A 100 10.21 -16.20 12.89
C VAL A 100 11.04 -15.93 14.14
N ARG A 101 11.46 -14.68 14.28
CA ARG A 101 12.10 -14.16 15.48
C ARG A 101 11.47 -12.83 15.82
N ALA A 102 10.78 -12.76 16.95
CA ALA A 102 10.17 -11.52 17.39
C ALA A 102 11.21 -10.52 17.90
N VAL A 103 10.95 -9.25 17.66
CA VAL A 103 11.60 -8.13 18.33
C VAL A 103 10.53 -7.38 19.11
N ARG A 104 10.87 -6.74 20.22
CA ARG A 104 9.90 -5.86 20.89
C ARG A 104 9.51 -4.66 20.02
N GLY A 105 8.29 -4.17 20.24
CA GLY A 105 7.67 -3.01 19.60
C GLY A 105 8.65 -1.86 19.39
N GLY A 106 8.65 -1.30 18.18
CA GLY A 106 9.61 -0.29 17.71
C GLY A 106 9.33 1.11 18.23
N GLN A 107 8.27 1.28 19.03
CA GLN A 107 8.14 2.43 19.90
C GLN A 107 8.98 2.20 21.14
N ASN A 108 9.99 3.06 21.33
CA ASN A 108 10.59 3.24 22.64
C ASN A 108 9.48 3.69 23.59
N ARG A 109 8.98 2.76 24.41
CA ARG A 109 8.00 3.07 25.44
C ARG A 109 8.71 3.77 26.59
N LEU A 110 8.83 5.09 26.46
CA LEU A 110 9.35 5.97 27.48
C LEU A 110 8.19 6.38 28.40
N LEU A 111 8.37 6.19 29.71
CA LEU A 111 7.40 6.64 30.71
C LEU A 111 7.19 8.15 30.57
N GLY A 112 5.93 8.59 30.46
CA GLY A 112 5.59 10.00 30.26
C GLY A 112 5.64 10.50 28.81
N HIS A 113 5.85 9.62 27.82
CA HIS A 113 5.78 9.94 26.39
C HIS A 113 4.58 9.29 25.73
N LEU A 114 4.03 9.94 24.70
CA LEU A 114 2.93 9.39 23.92
C LEU A 114 3.24 7.98 23.40
N PHE A 115 2.20 7.16 23.20
CA PHE A 115 2.34 5.80 22.68
C PHE A 115 1.25 5.51 21.65
N ILE A 116 1.61 5.08 20.44
CA ILE A 116 0.68 4.88 19.32
C ILE A 116 0.20 3.43 19.37
N GLY A 117 -1.11 3.25 19.53
CA GLY A 117 -1.77 1.95 19.50
C GLY A 117 -2.39 1.59 18.14
N SER A 118 -2.64 2.58 17.28
CA SER A 118 -3.21 2.40 15.95
C SER A 118 -2.67 3.43 14.95
N PRO A 119 -2.35 3.07 13.69
CA PRO A 119 -2.63 1.79 13.04
C PRO A 119 -1.78 0.62 13.56
N GLN A 120 -2.33 -0.59 13.43
CA GLN A 120 -1.60 -1.82 13.71
C GLN A 120 -0.43 -1.99 12.75
N GLN A 121 0.60 -2.70 13.20
CA GLN A 121 1.76 -2.97 12.38
C GLN A 121 1.37 -3.84 11.18
N SER A 122 1.96 -3.57 10.02
CA SER A 122 1.68 -4.24 8.76
C SER A 122 0.23 -4.13 8.26
N SER A 123 -0.61 -3.30 8.92
CA SER A 123 -1.93 -2.97 8.38
C SER A 123 -1.79 -2.30 7.01
N LYS A 124 -2.75 -2.58 6.13
CA LYS A 124 -2.77 -2.07 4.76
C LYS A 124 -4.02 -1.23 4.60
N TRP A 125 -3.85 -0.05 4.04
CA TRP A 125 -4.91 0.92 3.84
C TRP A 125 -4.96 1.34 2.39
N GLN A 126 -6.16 1.39 1.83
CA GLN A 126 -6.41 1.99 0.52
C GLN A 126 -6.53 3.52 0.67
N PRO A 127 -6.29 4.29 -0.39
CA PRO A 127 -6.66 5.70 -0.41
C PRO A 127 -8.15 5.91 -0.08
N ASN A 128 -8.48 7.07 0.49
CA ASN A 128 -9.82 7.48 0.91
C ASN A 128 -10.47 6.64 2.02
N GLU A 129 -9.87 5.54 2.45
CA GLU A 129 -10.27 4.88 3.69
C GLU A 129 -10.07 5.80 4.89
N THR A 130 -10.98 5.69 5.87
CA THR A 130 -10.85 6.39 7.14
C THR A 130 -10.05 5.51 8.10
N MET A 131 -8.79 5.87 8.33
CA MET A 131 -7.89 5.18 9.23
C MET A 131 -7.96 5.78 10.64
N PRO A 132 -8.33 5.00 11.67
CA PRO A 132 -8.29 5.46 13.05
C PRO A 132 -6.85 5.49 13.56
N ILE A 133 -6.33 6.67 13.86
CA ILE A 133 -5.08 6.87 14.58
C ILE A 133 -5.42 6.95 16.07
N LYS A 134 -4.85 6.06 16.88
CA LYS A 134 -5.11 6.01 18.33
C LYS A 134 -3.81 6.00 19.11
N TRP A 135 -3.76 6.74 20.21
CA TRP A 135 -2.60 6.81 21.06
C TRP A 135 -2.97 6.99 22.53
N HIS A 136 -2.07 6.58 23.43
CA HIS A 136 -2.18 6.86 24.85
C HIS A 136 -1.64 8.26 25.14
N THR A 137 -2.50 9.11 25.70
CA THR A 137 -2.24 10.54 25.94
C THR A 137 -1.20 10.81 27.04
N GLN A 138 -0.97 9.82 27.92
CA GLN A 138 -0.11 9.93 29.11
C GLN A 138 -0.43 11.11 30.04
N SER A 139 -1.68 11.61 30.03
CA SER A 139 -2.08 12.81 30.79
C SER A 139 -1.26 14.06 30.45
N ILE A 140 -0.79 14.17 29.20
CA ILE A 140 -0.16 15.40 28.68
C ILE A 140 -1.28 16.34 28.24
N ASP A 141 -1.33 17.55 28.80
CA ASP A 141 -2.36 18.52 28.45
C ASP A 141 -2.11 19.20 27.08
N GLY A 142 -3.19 19.68 26.46
CA GLY A 142 -3.15 20.48 25.24
C GLY A 142 -3.34 19.66 23.96
N ASN A 143 -2.70 20.12 22.89
CA ASN A 143 -2.87 19.57 21.54
C ASN A 143 -1.61 18.84 21.06
N VAL A 144 -1.77 18.01 20.03
CA VAL A 144 -0.70 17.30 19.33
C VAL A 144 -0.67 17.67 17.85
N THR A 145 0.51 17.53 17.25
CA THR A 145 0.71 17.45 15.81
C THR A 145 0.91 15.99 15.43
N ILE A 146 0.20 15.53 14.40
CA ILE A 146 0.33 14.18 13.85
C ILE A 146 1.04 14.31 12.49
N PHE A 147 2.10 13.54 12.30
CA PHE A 147 2.88 13.50 11.05
C PHE A 147 2.88 12.10 10.44
N ILE A 148 3.08 12.06 9.13
CA ILE A 148 3.39 10.84 8.37
C ILE A 148 4.72 10.98 7.63
N SER A 149 5.52 9.93 7.64
CA SER A 149 6.61 9.72 6.68
C SER A 149 6.28 8.55 5.78
N ARG A 150 6.57 8.67 4.48
CA ARG A 150 6.46 7.58 3.49
C ARG A 150 7.82 6.94 3.16
N GLU A 151 8.86 7.34 3.86
CA GLU A 151 10.25 6.96 3.60
C GLU A 151 10.90 6.21 4.77
N GLY A 152 10.08 5.55 5.59
CA GLY A 152 10.56 4.79 6.74
C GLY A 152 11.10 5.70 7.85
N GLY A 153 10.48 6.88 8.04
CA GLY A 153 10.71 7.74 9.19
C GLY A 153 12.08 8.39 9.27
N LYS A 154 12.74 8.65 8.14
CA LYS A 154 13.93 9.54 8.13
C LYS A 154 13.53 10.91 8.67
N ALA A 155 14.42 11.57 9.39
CA ALA A 155 14.13 12.81 10.12
C ALA A 155 13.42 13.88 9.27
N ASP A 156 13.87 14.09 8.03
CA ASP A 156 13.36 15.15 7.14
C ASP A 156 12.18 14.74 6.25
N THR A 157 11.59 13.55 6.50
CA THR A 157 10.54 12.99 5.64
C THR A 157 9.15 13.02 6.27
N PHE A 158 9.03 13.57 7.48
CA PHE A 158 7.77 13.72 8.17
C PHE A 158 7.03 14.96 7.68
N ILE A 159 5.83 14.76 7.15
CA ILE A 159 4.90 15.82 6.76
C ILE A 159 3.67 15.77 7.69
N PRO A 160 3.09 16.93 8.09
CA PRO A 160 1.94 16.96 8.98
C PRO A 160 0.69 16.40 8.30
N ILE A 161 -0.02 15.51 8.99
CA ILE A 161 -1.43 15.15 8.71
C ILE A 161 -2.34 16.24 9.29
N THR A 162 -2.10 16.61 10.55
CA THR A 162 -2.75 17.73 11.24
C THR A 162 -1.76 18.38 12.19
N SER A 163 -1.76 19.71 12.27
CA SER A 163 -0.83 20.48 13.11
C SER A 163 -1.34 20.76 14.52
N ASN A 164 -2.64 20.63 14.77
CA ASN A 164 -3.24 21.10 16.02
C ASN A 164 -4.56 20.39 16.34
N THR A 165 -4.48 19.13 16.78
CA THR A 165 -5.65 18.36 17.27
C THR A 165 -5.56 18.13 18.78
N PRO A 166 -6.67 18.06 19.53
CA PRO A 166 -6.63 17.74 20.96
C PRO A 166 -5.87 16.45 21.27
N ASN A 167 -5.17 16.40 22.40
CA ASN A 167 -4.55 15.17 22.91
C ASN A 167 -5.57 14.28 23.65
N ASP A 168 -6.64 13.89 22.98
CA ASP A 168 -7.73 13.05 23.53
C ASP A 168 -7.54 11.55 23.24
N GLY A 169 -6.56 11.20 22.40
CA GLY A 169 -6.13 9.82 22.17
C GLY A 169 -6.66 9.21 20.88
N GLU A 170 -7.40 9.96 20.06
CA GLU A 170 -7.90 9.49 18.78
C GLU A 170 -7.98 10.57 17.71
N PHE A 171 -7.79 10.17 16.47
CA PHE A 171 -7.94 11.02 15.29
C PHE A 171 -8.30 10.16 14.09
N GLU A 172 -9.33 10.56 13.35
CA GLU A 172 -9.70 9.90 12.10
C GLU A 172 -8.99 10.56 10.93
N TRP A 173 -8.17 9.79 10.21
CA TRP A 173 -7.44 10.29 9.06
C TRP A 173 -7.94 9.65 7.77
N THR A 174 -8.39 10.48 6.81
CA THR A 174 -8.65 10.04 5.43
C THR A 174 -7.32 9.81 4.72
N VAL A 175 -7.03 8.55 4.39
CA VAL A 175 -5.75 8.14 3.81
C VAL A 175 -5.54 8.79 2.44
N SER A 176 -4.39 9.43 2.26
CA SER A 176 -4.04 10.10 1.01
C SER A 176 -3.73 9.12 -0.14
N HIS A 177 -3.85 9.58 -1.37
CA HIS A 177 -3.51 8.85 -2.60
C HIS A 177 -2.02 8.51 -2.81
N THR A 178 -1.09 9.01 -1.99
CA THR A 178 0.34 8.72 -2.18
C THR A 178 0.72 7.37 -1.55
N PRO A 179 0.99 6.31 -2.35
CA PRO A 179 1.27 4.99 -1.82
C PRO A 179 2.65 4.89 -1.19
N SER A 180 2.79 4.02 -0.20
CA SER A 180 4.09 3.63 0.34
C SER A 180 3.98 2.40 1.24
N VAL A 181 4.94 1.49 1.10
CA VAL A 181 5.14 0.33 1.99
C VAL A 181 5.99 0.65 3.22
N ASN A 182 6.44 1.90 3.37
CA ASN A 182 7.34 2.35 4.44
C ASN A 182 6.71 3.48 5.26
N CYS A 183 5.39 3.40 5.55
CA CYS A 183 4.74 4.46 6.29
C CYS A 183 5.10 4.44 7.78
N MET A 184 5.36 5.61 8.34
CA MET A 184 5.57 5.83 9.77
C MET A 184 4.76 7.02 10.26
N LEU A 185 4.16 6.90 11.44
CA LEU A 185 3.55 8.01 12.15
C LEU A 185 4.51 8.57 13.19
N LYS A 186 4.42 9.88 13.38
CA LYS A 186 5.02 10.58 14.51
C LYS A 186 3.95 11.46 15.14
N ILE A 187 3.79 11.41 16.46
CA ILE A 187 2.86 12.28 17.20
C ILE A 187 3.67 13.04 18.24
N GLU A 188 3.56 14.36 18.24
CA GLU A 188 4.29 15.27 19.13
C GLU A 188 3.32 16.22 19.83
N PRO A 189 3.36 16.35 21.17
CA PRO A 189 2.65 17.43 21.86
C PRO A 189 3.18 18.80 21.39
N VAL A 190 2.26 19.73 21.12
CA VAL A 190 2.61 21.07 20.58
C VAL A 190 3.52 21.84 21.55
N ASN A 191 3.31 21.69 22.86
CA ASN A 191 4.07 22.39 23.91
C ASN A 191 5.12 21.52 24.63
N ALA A 192 5.34 20.29 24.18
CA ALA A 192 6.29 19.35 24.79
C ALA A 192 6.74 18.30 23.76
N THR A 193 7.38 18.76 22.68
CA THR A 193 7.74 17.94 21.52
C THR A 193 8.66 16.78 21.88
N GLU A 194 9.48 16.93 22.94
CA GLU A 194 10.35 15.90 23.48
C GLU A 194 9.58 14.68 24.01
N LYS A 195 8.30 14.86 24.39
CA LYS A 195 7.39 13.79 24.85
C LYS A 195 6.66 13.08 23.71
N GLY A 196 7.01 13.41 22.47
CA GLY A 196 6.48 12.76 21.28
C GLY A 196 6.92 11.31 21.12
N THR A 197 6.42 10.70 20.05
CA THR A 197 6.64 9.29 19.75
C THR A 197 6.56 9.02 18.27
N THR A 198 7.24 7.98 17.82
CA THR A 198 7.26 7.55 16.41
C THR A 198 7.03 6.05 16.34
N GLN A 199 6.07 5.62 15.52
CA GLN A 199 5.76 4.21 15.28
C GLN A 199 5.67 3.97 13.78
N GLY A 200 6.09 2.80 13.33
CA GLY A 200 6.12 2.48 11.91
C GLY A 200 5.52 1.15 11.53
N LEU A 201 5.21 1.11 10.23
CA LEU A 201 5.09 -0.03 9.32
C LEU A 201 3.68 -0.46 8.94
N PHE A 202 2.75 0.49 8.77
CA PHE A 202 1.58 0.26 7.93
C PHE A 202 1.91 0.57 6.46
N THR A 203 1.09 0.08 5.55
CA THR A 203 1.24 0.28 4.11
C THR A 203 0.05 1.07 3.60
N ILE A 204 0.32 2.11 2.82
CA ILE A 204 -0.67 2.72 1.95
C ILE A 204 -0.53 2.05 0.59
N LEU A 205 -1.57 1.31 0.21
CA LEU A 205 -1.62 0.59 -1.05
C LEU A 205 -1.74 1.58 -2.21
N PRO A 206 -1.23 1.21 -3.40
CA PRO A 206 -1.59 1.95 -4.60
C PRO A 206 -3.10 1.84 -4.81
N SER A 207 -3.70 2.99 -5.09
CA SER A 207 -4.87 3.16 -5.95
C SER A 207 -5.17 1.94 -6.81
N GLN A 208 -6.33 1.31 -6.60
CA GLN A 208 -6.76 0.23 -7.49
C GLN A 208 -7.10 0.80 -8.86
N PRO A 209 -6.71 0.14 -9.96
CA PRO A 209 -7.12 0.59 -11.27
C PRO A 209 -8.66 0.55 -11.35
N PRO A 210 -9.29 1.58 -11.90
CA PRO A 210 -10.71 1.60 -12.15
C PRO A 210 -11.16 0.39 -12.94
N ILE A 211 -12.28 -0.17 -12.52
CA ILE A 211 -12.92 -1.28 -13.21
C ILE A 211 -13.95 -0.70 -14.16
N LEU A 212 -13.83 -1.09 -15.44
CA LEU A 212 -14.73 -0.70 -16.50
C LEU A 212 -15.43 -1.96 -17.02
N SER A 213 -16.73 -2.07 -16.77
CA SER A 213 -17.55 -3.15 -17.32
C SER A 213 -18.22 -2.68 -18.61
N PHE A 214 -18.09 -3.45 -19.70
CA PHE A 214 -18.83 -3.20 -20.93
C PHE A 214 -19.39 -4.48 -21.53
N GLU A 215 -20.57 -4.38 -22.13
CA GLU A 215 -21.07 -5.40 -23.04
C GLU A 215 -20.57 -5.10 -24.45
N GLN A 216 -19.99 -6.10 -25.11
CA GLN A 216 -19.56 -5.97 -26.50
C GLN A 216 -20.77 -5.61 -27.36
N THR A 217 -20.66 -4.53 -28.13
CA THR A 217 -21.74 -4.09 -29.02
C THR A 217 -21.24 -4.09 -30.46
N GLU A 218 -21.96 -4.78 -31.34
CA GLU A 218 -21.72 -4.71 -32.78
C GLU A 218 -22.21 -3.36 -33.30
N LEU A 219 -21.37 -2.65 -34.05
CA LEU A 219 -21.75 -1.41 -34.72
C LEU A 219 -22.01 -1.68 -36.20
N THR A 220 -23.12 -1.14 -36.71
CA THR A 220 -23.39 -1.02 -38.14
C THR A 220 -23.16 0.43 -38.59
N LEU A 221 -22.79 0.62 -39.85
CA LEU A 221 -22.44 1.92 -40.40
C LEU A 221 -23.57 2.96 -40.18
N HIS A 222 -23.20 4.18 -39.74
CA HIS A 222 -24.10 5.30 -39.43
C HIS A 222 -25.11 5.09 -38.27
N HIS A 223 -25.05 3.97 -37.54
CA HIS A 223 -25.85 3.81 -36.33
C HIS A 223 -25.15 4.42 -35.12
N MET A 224 -25.86 5.30 -34.42
CA MET A 224 -25.48 5.75 -33.09
C MET A 224 -25.88 4.65 -32.10
N VAL A 225 -24.92 4.18 -31.31
CA VAL A 225 -25.17 3.28 -30.20
C VAL A 225 -24.90 4.02 -28.91
N GLN A 226 -25.92 4.10 -28.06
CA GLN A 226 -25.75 4.52 -26.68
C GLN A 226 -25.43 3.27 -25.86
N THR A 227 -24.21 3.20 -25.35
CA THR A 227 -23.84 2.17 -24.38
C THR A 227 -23.73 2.82 -23.02
N MET A 228 -24.27 2.14 -22.01
CA MET A 228 -24.08 2.51 -20.62
C MET A 228 -22.83 1.85 -20.08
N TYR A 229 -22.03 2.61 -19.33
CA TYR A 229 -20.89 2.08 -18.62
C TYR A 229 -20.96 2.57 -17.18
N THR A 230 -20.56 1.70 -16.27
CA THR A 230 -20.24 2.13 -14.90
C THR A 230 -18.73 2.12 -14.78
N VAL A 231 -18.19 3.21 -14.26
CA VAL A 231 -16.77 3.28 -13.92
C VAL A 231 -16.70 3.44 -12.41
N SER A 232 -15.99 2.53 -11.76
CA SER A 232 -15.67 2.65 -10.35
C SER A 232 -14.21 3.03 -10.24
N ASP A 233 -13.94 4.22 -9.72
CA ASP A 233 -12.59 4.67 -9.34
C ASP A 233 -12.61 5.05 -7.86
N PRO A 234 -11.85 4.37 -7.00
CA PRO A 234 -11.80 4.67 -5.58
C PRO A 234 -11.18 6.05 -5.29
N ASP A 235 -10.45 6.66 -6.22
CA ASP A 235 -9.63 7.86 -5.99
C ASP A 235 -10.25 9.16 -6.50
N SER A 236 -11.42 9.07 -7.16
CA SER A 236 -12.16 10.22 -7.72
C SER A 236 -11.34 11.07 -8.71
N ASP A 237 -10.39 10.45 -9.41
CA ASP A 237 -9.49 11.15 -10.32
C ASP A 237 -10.12 11.42 -11.70
N LYS A 238 -9.43 12.23 -12.51
CA LYS A 238 -9.80 12.43 -13.92
C LYS A 238 -9.46 11.19 -14.72
N LEU A 239 -10.48 10.60 -15.35
CA LEU A 239 -10.30 9.50 -16.27
C LEU A 239 -10.17 9.99 -17.69
N THR A 240 -9.27 9.37 -18.44
CA THR A 240 -9.22 9.49 -19.90
C THR A 240 -9.67 8.17 -20.50
N LEU A 241 -10.77 8.22 -21.22
CA LEU A 241 -11.32 7.11 -21.97
C LEU A 241 -10.81 7.20 -23.40
N VAL A 242 -10.28 6.10 -23.93
CA VAL A 242 -9.84 6.00 -25.32
C VAL A 242 -10.61 4.85 -25.96
N ALA A 243 -11.22 5.11 -27.10
CA ALA A 243 -11.82 4.09 -27.95
C ALA A 243 -10.91 3.82 -29.15
N SER A 244 -10.71 2.55 -29.43
CA SER A 244 -9.96 2.07 -30.60
C SER A 244 -10.74 0.96 -31.27
N SER A 245 -10.56 0.80 -32.58
CA SER A 245 -11.09 -0.36 -33.29
C SER A 245 -10.24 -1.60 -33.02
N SER A 246 -10.86 -2.78 -32.98
CA SER A 246 -10.15 -4.07 -33.05
C SER A 246 -9.47 -4.27 -34.40
N ASP A 247 -9.97 -3.61 -35.44
CA ASP A 247 -9.42 -3.61 -36.78
C ASP A 247 -9.40 -2.17 -37.30
N SER A 248 -8.24 -1.53 -37.16
CA SER A 248 -8.04 -0.15 -37.60
C SER A 248 -8.03 0.02 -39.11
N MET A 249 -7.93 -1.07 -39.88
CA MET A 249 -8.06 -1.02 -41.34
C MET A 249 -9.53 -0.93 -41.75
N LEU A 250 -10.43 -1.56 -40.98
CA LEU A 250 -11.88 -1.50 -41.20
C LEU A 250 -12.48 -0.21 -40.65
N ILE A 251 -12.13 0.15 -39.40
CA ILE A 251 -12.56 1.38 -38.74
C ILE A 251 -11.32 2.08 -38.20
N PRO A 252 -10.74 3.03 -38.94
CA PRO A 252 -9.73 3.92 -38.39
C PRO A 252 -10.23 4.63 -37.13
N ASP A 253 -9.39 4.71 -36.10
CA ASP A 253 -9.72 5.34 -34.80
C ASP A 253 -10.23 6.78 -34.94
N ALA A 254 -9.79 7.50 -35.99
CA ALA A 254 -10.24 8.86 -36.33
C ALA A 254 -11.74 8.96 -36.66
N PHE A 255 -12.41 7.84 -36.95
CA PHE A 255 -13.85 7.79 -37.25
C PHE A 255 -14.70 7.36 -36.05
N ILE A 256 -14.09 7.14 -34.90
CA ILE A 256 -14.75 6.82 -33.64
C ILE A 256 -14.95 8.11 -32.84
N ASN A 257 -16.15 8.34 -32.33
CA ASN A 257 -16.48 9.50 -31.50
C ASN A 257 -17.20 9.06 -30.22
N LEU A 258 -16.69 9.53 -29.08
CA LEU A 258 -17.23 9.29 -27.74
C LEU A 258 -18.25 10.34 -27.27
N GLY A 259 -18.81 11.11 -28.21
CA GLY A 259 -19.79 12.17 -27.95
C GLY A 259 -19.19 13.57 -27.81
N ASN A 260 -17.86 13.70 -27.88
CA ASN A 260 -17.12 14.97 -27.80
C ASN A 260 -16.38 15.37 -29.10
N GLY A 261 -16.62 14.66 -30.20
CA GLY A 261 -15.90 14.87 -31.46
C GLY A 261 -14.54 14.17 -31.54
N SER A 262 -14.20 13.31 -30.57
CA SER A 262 -12.93 12.59 -30.51
C SER A 262 -13.13 11.14 -30.06
N ASN A 263 -12.17 10.28 -30.40
CA ASN A 263 -12.06 8.93 -29.84
C ASN A 263 -11.45 8.94 -28.43
N THR A 264 -11.11 10.12 -27.90
CA THR A 264 -10.59 10.33 -26.55
C THR A 264 -11.51 11.26 -25.77
N TYR A 265 -11.92 10.87 -24.57
CA TYR A 265 -12.79 11.66 -23.70
C TYR A 265 -12.28 11.71 -22.28
N ALA A 266 -12.07 12.92 -21.75
CA ALA A 266 -11.68 13.13 -20.36
C ALA A 266 -12.91 13.46 -19.51
N ILE A 267 -13.11 12.72 -18.44
CA ILE A 267 -14.26 12.89 -17.54
C ILE A 267 -13.81 12.91 -16.09
N SER A 268 -14.45 13.76 -15.29
CA SER A 268 -14.36 13.70 -13.82
C SER A 268 -15.50 12.83 -13.33
N ILE A 269 -15.18 11.79 -12.57
CA ILE A 269 -16.16 10.83 -12.10
C ILE A 269 -16.40 10.96 -10.60
N VAL A 270 -17.62 10.58 -10.19
CA VAL A 270 -17.96 10.37 -8.79
C VAL A 270 -17.99 8.86 -8.56
N PRO A 271 -17.33 8.33 -7.51
CA PRO A 271 -17.34 6.90 -7.24
C PRO A 271 -18.77 6.34 -7.13
N GLY A 272 -19.06 5.26 -7.86
CA GLY A 272 -20.36 4.57 -7.81
C GLY A 272 -21.46 5.17 -8.68
N GLU A 273 -21.23 6.33 -9.31
CA GLU A 273 -22.21 6.95 -10.22
C GLU A 273 -22.02 6.46 -11.67
N PRO A 274 -23.10 6.13 -12.40
CA PRO A 274 -23.01 5.72 -13.80
C PRO A 274 -22.62 6.90 -14.70
N VAL A 275 -21.80 6.63 -15.71
CA VAL A 275 -21.36 7.62 -16.71
C VAL A 275 -21.97 7.26 -18.06
N PHE A 276 -22.62 8.25 -18.69
CA PHE A 276 -23.20 8.10 -20.01
C PHE A 276 -22.21 8.55 -21.09
N LEU A 277 -21.92 7.66 -22.04
CA LEU A 277 -21.11 7.96 -23.23
C LEU A 277 -21.89 7.58 -24.47
N SER A 278 -21.89 8.47 -25.46
CA SER A 278 -22.48 8.18 -26.76
C SER A 278 -21.37 7.75 -27.72
N LEU A 279 -21.42 6.52 -28.23
CA LEU A 279 -20.45 6.01 -29.17
C LEU A 279 -21.03 6.07 -30.58
N THR A 280 -20.32 6.77 -31.47
CA THR A 280 -20.71 6.84 -32.89
C THR A 280 -19.52 6.48 -33.77
N CYS A 281 -19.78 5.66 -34.79
CA CYS A 281 -18.84 5.37 -35.87
C CYS A 281 -19.37 6.00 -37.16
N TYR A 282 -18.54 6.81 -37.82
CA TYR A 282 -18.93 7.52 -39.04
C TYR A 282 -18.50 6.83 -40.34
N HIS A 283 -17.64 5.80 -40.27
CA HIS A 283 -17.14 5.12 -41.47
C HIS A 283 -16.60 3.70 -41.20
N ALA A 284 -16.91 2.75 -42.09
CA ALA A 284 -16.37 1.39 -42.12
C ALA A 284 -16.22 0.94 -43.59
N ASP A 285 -15.07 0.40 -43.98
CA ASP A 285 -14.73 -0.06 -45.34
C ASP A 285 -14.08 -1.45 -45.20
N LYS A 286 -14.32 -2.55 -45.93
CA LYS A 286 -15.12 -2.86 -47.12
C LYS A 286 -15.46 -4.36 -47.06
N ILE A 287 -16.67 -4.75 -47.49
CA ILE A 287 -17.17 -6.12 -47.80
C ILE A 287 -18.10 -6.79 -46.78
N MET A 288 -18.14 -6.42 -45.49
CA MET A 288 -19.21 -6.89 -44.59
C MET A 288 -19.69 -5.73 -43.71
N ASP A 289 -20.97 -5.39 -43.76
CA ASP A 289 -21.65 -4.33 -42.97
C ASP A 289 -21.63 -4.56 -41.45
N ARG A 290 -20.68 -5.35 -40.94
CA ARG A 290 -20.49 -5.70 -39.54
C ARG A 290 -19.01 -5.59 -39.19
N ALA A 291 -18.69 -4.65 -38.33
CA ALA A 291 -17.40 -4.57 -37.69
C ALA A 291 -17.61 -4.81 -36.19
N LEU A 292 -16.90 -5.79 -35.64
CA LEU A 292 -16.83 -5.96 -34.19
C LEU A 292 -15.87 -4.87 -33.69
N LEU A 293 -16.33 -3.98 -32.81
CA LEU A 293 -15.51 -2.95 -32.20
C LEU A 293 -15.06 -3.44 -30.81
N GLN A 294 -13.79 -3.77 -30.65
CA GLN A 294 -13.20 -4.06 -29.35
C GLN A 294 -12.66 -2.76 -28.75
N LEU A 295 -13.49 -2.09 -27.96
CA LEU A 295 -13.09 -0.93 -27.19
C LEU A 295 -11.99 -1.31 -26.20
N ARG A 296 -10.76 -0.80 -26.42
CA ARG A 296 -9.70 -0.85 -25.42
C ARG A 296 -9.57 0.50 -24.75
N PHE A 297 -10.08 0.58 -23.54
CA PHE A 297 -9.85 1.73 -22.68
C PHE A 297 -8.43 1.64 -22.10
N MET A 298 -7.52 2.50 -22.57
CA MET A 298 -6.25 2.71 -21.89
C MET A 298 -6.41 3.81 -20.86
N MET A 299 -6.34 3.43 -19.59
CA MET A 299 -6.22 4.38 -18.51
C MET A 299 -4.78 4.87 -18.36
N LYS A 300 -4.58 6.18 -18.47
CA LYS A 300 -3.38 6.84 -17.98
C LYS A 300 -3.77 7.71 -16.78
N ALA A 301 -3.34 7.32 -15.59
CA ALA A 301 -3.27 8.24 -14.47
C ALA A 301 -2.25 9.33 -14.84
N VAL A 302 -2.73 10.51 -15.20
CA VAL A 302 -1.86 11.68 -15.36
C VAL A 302 -1.66 12.24 -13.97
N TYR A 303 -0.60 11.76 -13.29
CA TYR A 303 -0.10 12.44 -12.10
C TYR A 303 0.36 13.83 -12.56
N LEU A 304 -0.41 14.86 -12.20
CA LEU A 304 0.09 16.23 -12.28
C LEU A 304 1.29 16.31 -11.35
N GLN A 305 2.49 16.22 -11.90
CA GLN A 305 3.68 16.69 -11.20
C GLN A 305 3.45 18.17 -10.93
N HIS A 306 3.21 18.52 -9.67
CA HIS A 306 3.35 19.90 -9.23
C HIS A 306 4.83 20.26 -9.38
N ASN A 307 5.14 20.95 -10.48
CA ASN A 307 6.35 21.74 -10.58
C ASN A 307 6.26 22.86 -9.53
N ASN A 308 7.11 22.78 -8.51
CA ASN A 308 7.71 23.95 -7.89
C ASN A 308 9.21 23.85 -8.13
#